data_AF-A0A5A7RBG7-F1
#
_entry.id   AF-A0A5A7RBG7-F1
#
_cell.length_a   1.000
_cell.length_b   1.000
_cell.length_c   1.000
_cell.angle_alpha   90.00
_cell.angle_beta   90.00
_cell.angle_gamma   90.00
#
_symmetry.space_group_name_H-M   'P 1'
#
loop_
_entity.id
_entity.type
_entity.pdbx_description
1 polymer ?
#
loop_
_entity_poly.entity_id
_entity_poly.type
_entity_poly.pdbx_seq_one_letter_code
_entity_poly.pdbx_strand_id
1 'polypeptide(L)'
;TTLIYQLIHSPYIPKSLVDFLTNPSYTFVGIGVDQDLEKIGENYSVEYLEKIGENYEFGFNTNTVDLRGIAAERYGRAELNCVGLRTLIGVVLERDGEPEGGYDEQMGQSVADAGSGQYACVDAFVCFEINRILDASSF
;
A
#
# COMPACT_ATOMS: atom_id res chain seq x y z
N THR A 1 -7.67 -1.87 13.60
CA THR A 1 -8.61 -2.77 12.88
C THR A 1 -8.33 -2.65 11.41
N THR A 2 -8.29 -3.76 10.67
CA THR A 2 -7.98 -3.77 9.23
C THR A 2 -9.25 -4.07 8.42
N LEU A 3 -9.42 -3.38 7.29
CA LEU A 3 -10.50 -3.61 6.33
C LEU A 3 -9.92 -4.27 5.07
N ILE A 4 -10.49 -5.40 4.64
CA ILE A 4 -10.20 -6.00 3.34
C ILE A 4 -11.44 -5.83 2.45
N TYR A 5 -11.22 -5.30 1.24
CA TYR A 5 -12.24 -5.23 0.20
C TYR A 5 -11.85 -6.07 -1.02
N GLN A 6 -12.65 -7.08 -1.38
CA GLN A 6 -12.35 -7.99 -2.48
C GLN A 6 -13.12 -7.60 -3.75
N LEU A 7 -12.46 -6.83 -4.65
CA LEU A 7 -13.06 -6.35 -5.89
C LEU A 7 -13.58 -7.48 -6.81
N ILE A 8 -12.91 -8.65 -6.83
CA ILE A 8 -13.29 -9.81 -7.66
C ILE A 8 -14.66 -10.40 -7.33
N HIS A 9 -15.18 -10.14 -6.13
CA HIS A 9 -16.50 -10.59 -5.70
C HIS A 9 -17.53 -9.46 -5.73
N SER A 10 -17.14 -8.29 -6.22
CA SER A 10 -17.98 -7.12 -6.33
C SER A 10 -18.55 -7.03 -7.74
N PRO A 11 -19.89 -6.98 -7.92
CA PRO A 11 -20.50 -6.87 -9.25
C PRO A 11 -20.22 -5.53 -9.93
N TYR A 12 -19.77 -4.54 -9.16
CA TYR A 12 -19.40 -3.20 -9.60
C TYR A 12 -18.45 -2.54 -8.59
N ILE A 13 -17.82 -1.40 -8.95
CA ILE A 13 -17.00 -0.64 -8.01
C ILE A 13 -17.91 0.31 -7.20
N PRO A 14 -17.98 0.21 -5.86
CA PRO A 14 -18.85 1.07 -5.08
C PRO A 14 -18.38 2.52 -5.13
N LYS A 15 -19.32 3.46 -5.30
CA LYS A 15 -19.02 4.90 -5.25
C LYS A 15 -18.29 5.32 -3.97
N SER A 16 -18.62 4.71 -2.83
CA SER A 16 -17.95 4.99 -1.55
C SER A 16 -16.46 4.62 -1.57
N LEU A 17 -16.06 3.58 -2.31
CA LEU A 17 -14.65 3.21 -2.46
C LEU A 17 -13.93 4.23 -3.35
N VAL A 18 -14.59 4.70 -4.40
CA VAL A 18 -14.08 5.77 -5.26
C VAL A 18 -13.87 7.04 -4.46
N ASP A 19 -14.91 7.52 -3.79
CA ASP A 19 -14.88 8.76 -3.01
C ASP A 19 -13.84 8.67 -1.88
N PHE A 20 -13.59 7.48 -1.32
CA PHE A 20 -12.53 7.22 -0.35
C PHE A 20 -11.13 7.35 -0.95
N LEU A 21 -10.87 6.73 -2.10
CA LEU A 21 -9.56 6.77 -2.77
C LEU A 21 -9.23 8.16 -3.31
N THR A 22 -10.23 8.90 -3.81
CA THR A 22 -10.03 10.24 -4.38
C THR A 22 -10.12 11.36 -3.34
N ASN A 23 -10.23 11.06 -2.05
CA ASN A 23 -10.34 12.07 -1.02
C ASN A 23 -8.98 12.76 -0.80
N PRO A 24 -8.83 14.07 -1.08
CA PRO A 24 -7.55 14.76 -0.93
C PRO A 24 -7.09 14.91 0.52
N SER A 25 -7.97 14.63 1.50
CA SER A 25 -7.61 14.62 2.92
C SER A 25 -6.97 13.32 3.39
N TYR A 26 -6.89 12.31 2.53
CA TYR A 26 -6.29 11.01 2.83
C TYR A 26 -5.01 10.80 2.05
N THR A 27 -4.05 10.15 2.70
CA THR A 27 -2.79 9.71 2.08
C THR A 27 -2.70 8.21 2.19
N PHE A 28 -2.52 7.55 1.05
CA PHE A 28 -2.43 6.10 0.95
C PHE A 28 -0.96 5.69 0.95
N VAL A 29 -0.51 5.22 2.10
CA VAL A 29 0.90 4.88 2.33
C VAL A 29 1.11 3.37 2.18
N GLY A 30 2.15 2.98 1.44
CA GLY A 30 2.51 1.58 1.26
C GLY A 30 3.76 1.41 0.41
N ILE A 31 3.91 0.24 -0.20
CA ILE A 31 5.01 -0.07 -1.12
C ILE A 31 4.41 -0.33 -2.49
N GLY A 32 4.81 0.46 -3.48
CA GLY A 32 4.36 0.32 -4.85
C GLY A 32 2.86 0.57 -5.06
N VAL A 33 2.28 1.41 -4.22
CA VAL A 33 0.84 1.74 -4.24
C VAL A 33 0.42 2.23 -5.63
N ASP A 34 1.22 3.08 -6.27
CA ASP A 34 0.94 3.57 -7.62
C ASP A 34 0.87 2.44 -8.65
N GLN A 35 1.83 1.50 -8.59
CA GLN A 35 1.85 0.37 -9.52
C GLN A 35 0.65 -0.57 -9.30
N ASP A 36 0.19 -0.69 -8.06
CA ASP A 36 -1.00 -1.49 -7.76
C ASP A 36 -2.28 -0.79 -8.21
N LEU A 37 -2.38 0.55 -8.07
CA LEU A 37 -3.49 1.33 -8.61
C LEU A 37 -3.54 1.27 -10.14
N GLU A 38 -2.40 1.40 -10.82
CA GLU A 38 -2.29 1.29 -12.28
C GLU A 38 -2.80 -0.07 -12.77
N LYS A 39 -2.32 -1.18 -12.17
CA LYS A 39 -2.78 -2.53 -12.49
C LYS A 39 -4.27 -2.72 -12.24
N ILE A 40 -4.81 -2.17 -11.15
CA ILE A 40 -6.25 -2.26 -10.88
C ILE A 40 -7.02 -1.44 -11.93
N GLY A 41 -6.55 -0.23 -12.25
CA GLY A 41 -7.08 0.60 -13.32
C GLY A 41 -7.17 -0.15 -14.64
N GLU A 42 -6.06 -0.71 -15.13
CA GLU A 42 -6.02 -1.47 -16.38
C GLU A 42 -7.02 -2.64 -16.41
N ASN A 43 -7.15 -3.39 -15.30
CA ASN A 43 -8.01 -4.57 -15.25
C ASN A 43 -9.51 -4.25 -15.12
N TYR A 44 -9.87 -3.13 -14.49
CA TYR A 44 -11.27 -2.77 -14.24
C TYR A 44 -11.83 -1.70 -15.19
N SER A 45 -10.96 -1.00 -15.93
CA SER A 45 -11.37 0.03 -16.87
C SER A 45 -12.11 -0.54 -18.09
N VAL A 46 -11.73 -1.72 -18.59
CA VAL A 46 -12.24 -2.19 -19.90
C VAL A 46 -13.73 -2.58 -19.86
N GLU A 47 -14.21 -3.23 -18.81
CA GLU A 47 -15.60 -3.71 -18.74
C GLU A 47 -16.57 -2.68 -18.12
N TYR A 48 -16.03 -1.74 -17.35
CA TYR A 48 -16.81 -0.77 -16.59
C TYR A 48 -17.00 0.55 -17.35
N LEU A 49 -15.99 1.01 -18.10
CA LEU A 49 -16.05 2.24 -18.91
C LEU A 49 -17.12 2.18 -20.00
N GLU A 50 -17.33 1.02 -20.63
CA GLU A 50 -18.40 0.84 -21.62
C GLU A 50 -19.80 1.00 -21.01
N LYS A 51 -19.99 0.72 -19.72
CA LYS A 51 -21.32 0.74 -19.06
C LYS A 51 -21.72 2.11 -18.52
N ILE A 52 -20.78 2.97 -18.15
CA ILE A 52 -21.07 4.26 -17.49
C ILE A 52 -20.89 5.48 -18.39
N GLY A 53 -20.28 5.34 -19.58
CA GLY A 53 -20.14 6.44 -20.54
C GLY A 53 -19.24 7.59 -20.08
N GLU A 54 -18.49 7.39 -18.99
CA GLU A 54 -17.52 8.34 -18.44
C GLU A 54 -16.12 7.73 -18.47
N ASN A 55 -15.11 8.53 -18.80
CA ASN A 55 -13.69 8.16 -18.69
C ASN A 55 -13.32 8.06 -17.20
N TYR A 56 -13.65 6.93 -16.60
CA TYR A 56 -13.37 6.57 -15.21
C TYR A 56 -12.03 5.84 -15.08
N GLU A 57 -11.02 6.51 -14.55
CA GLU A 57 -9.73 5.90 -14.22
C GLU A 57 -9.71 5.60 -12.71
N PHE A 58 -9.89 4.33 -12.35
CA PHE A 58 -9.97 3.89 -10.95
C PHE A 58 -8.66 4.25 -10.21
N GLY A 59 -8.76 5.02 -9.12
CA GLY A 59 -7.58 5.44 -8.36
C GLY A 59 -6.86 6.66 -8.92
N PHE A 60 -7.33 7.28 -10.02
CA PHE A 60 -6.82 8.56 -10.49
C PHE A 60 -7.00 9.66 -9.43
N ASN A 61 -5.98 10.50 -9.24
CA ASN A 61 -5.88 11.50 -8.16
C ASN A 61 -5.81 10.93 -6.73
N THR A 62 -5.57 9.62 -6.55
CA THR A 62 -5.26 9.10 -5.21
C THR A 62 -3.94 9.71 -4.74
N ASN A 63 -3.94 10.32 -3.55
CA ASN A 63 -2.69 10.79 -2.95
C ASN A 63 -1.96 9.60 -2.32
N THR A 64 -0.83 9.21 -2.91
CA THR A 64 -0.06 8.03 -2.53
C THR A 64 1.33 8.40 -2.03
N VAL A 65 1.85 7.62 -1.09
CA VAL A 65 3.24 7.75 -0.62
C VAL A 65 3.88 6.38 -0.63
N ASP A 66 5.00 6.28 -1.33
CA ASP A 66 5.82 5.07 -1.35
C ASP A 66 6.88 5.12 -0.24
N LEU A 67 6.77 4.19 0.70
CA LEU A 67 7.70 4.07 1.84
C LEU A 67 9.15 3.82 1.42
N ARG A 68 9.38 3.26 0.22
CA ARG A 68 10.72 3.04 -0.33
C ARG A 68 11.45 4.36 -0.55
N GLY A 69 10.75 5.36 -1.09
CA GLY A 69 11.31 6.69 -1.33
C GLY A 69 11.71 7.38 -0.03
N ILE A 70 10.80 7.36 0.95
CA ILE A 70 11.04 7.98 2.26
C ILE A 70 12.22 7.31 2.98
N ALA A 71 12.28 5.98 2.98
CA ALA A 71 13.39 5.26 3.59
C ALA A 71 14.72 5.51 2.85
N ALA A 72 14.71 5.55 1.52
CA ALA A 72 15.89 5.84 0.72
C ALA A 72 16.47 7.22 1.04
N GLU A 73 15.61 8.22 1.16
CA GLU A 73 16.01 9.58 1.56
C GLU A 73 16.53 9.63 2.99
N ARG A 74 15.75 9.12 3.96
CA ARG A 74 16.08 9.16 5.38
C ARG A 74 17.43 8.49 5.70
N TYR A 75 17.71 7.35 5.08
CA TYR A 75 18.95 6.61 5.34
C TYR A 75 20.08 6.93 4.35
N GLY A 76 19.84 7.78 3.34
CA GLY A 76 20.82 8.08 2.28
C GLY A 76 21.18 6.87 1.43
N ARG A 77 20.22 5.97 1.18
CA ARG A 77 20.41 4.67 0.53
C ARG A 77 19.47 4.54 -0.68
N ALA A 78 19.93 5.04 -1.82
CA ALA A 78 19.14 5.09 -3.06
C ALA A 78 18.68 3.69 -3.54
N GLU A 79 19.37 2.62 -3.17
CA GLU A 79 18.98 1.25 -3.49
C GLU A 79 17.65 0.83 -2.85
N LEU A 80 17.21 1.50 -1.78
CA LEU A 80 15.94 1.19 -1.10
C LEU A 80 14.72 1.54 -1.96
N ASN A 81 14.85 2.39 -2.98
CA ASN A 81 13.76 2.72 -3.91
C ASN A 81 13.18 1.50 -4.65
N CYS A 82 13.96 0.41 -4.75
CA CYS A 82 13.60 -0.76 -5.54
C CYS A 82 13.44 -2.04 -4.69
N VAL A 83 13.48 -1.95 -3.36
CA VAL A 83 13.40 -3.15 -2.50
C VAL A 83 11.95 -3.53 -2.19
N GLY A 84 11.74 -4.80 -1.83
CA GLY A 84 10.44 -5.26 -1.34
C GLY A 84 10.24 -4.97 0.15
N LEU A 85 9.00 -5.21 0.62
CA LEU A 85 8.58 -4.98 2.00
C LEU A 85 9.52 -5.64 3.02
N ARG A 86 9.90 -6.90 2.81
CA ARG A 86 10.81 -7.64 3.70
C ARG A 86 12.13 -6.91 3.97
N THR A 87 12.74 -6.34 2.93
CA THR A 87 14.01 -5.62 3.08
C THR A 87 13.81 -4.30 3.83
N LEU A 88 12.70 -3.60 3.54
CA LEU A 88 12.34 -2.37 4.23
C LEU A 88 12.11 -2.59 5.72
N ILE A 89 11.43 -3.67 6.08
CA ILE A 89 11.23 -4.07 7.48
C ILE A 89 12.57 -4.19 8.20
N GLY A 90 13.50 -4.99 7.68
CA GLY A 90 14.80 -5.18 8.33
C GLY A 90 15.56 -3.86 8.47
N VAL A 91 15.59 -3.04 7.42
CA VAL A 91 16.31 -1.76 7.46
C VAL A 91 15.71 -0.78 8.45
N VAL A 92 14.39 -0.63 8.47
CA VAL A 92 13.71 0.37 9.30
C VAL A 92 13.65 -0.07 10.75
N LEU A 93 13.25 -1.33 10.99
CA LEU A 93 13.05 -1.83 12.36
C LEU A 93 14.36 -2.06 13.09
N GLU A 94 15.42 -2.53 12.42
CA GLU A 94 16.73 -2.74 13.07
C GLU A 94 17.43 -1.41 13.40
N ARG A 95 17.14 -0.33 12.66
CA ARG A 95 17.80 0.97 12.85
C ARG A 95 17.06 1.91 13.80
N ASP A 96 15.77 2.09 13.58
CA ASP A 96 15.03 3.22 14.13
C ASP A 96 13.96 2.81 15.15
N GLY A 97 13.74 1.50 15.35
CA GLY A 97 12.97 1.00 16.48
C GLY A 97 12.11 -0.22 16.17
N GLU A 98 11.63 -0.89 17.22
CA GLU A 98 10.70 -2.01 17.08
C GLU A 98 9.24 -1.53 16.89
N PRO A 99 8.39 -2.31 16.21
CA PRO A 99 6.99 -1.96 16.03
C PRO A 99 6.24 -1.95 17.35
N GLU A 100 5.23 -1.09 17.45
CA GLU A 100 4.28 -1.13 18.55
C GLU A 100 3.40 -2.38 18.39
N GLY A 101 3.42 -3.26 19.39
CA GLY A 101 2.76 -4.57 19.32
C GLY A 101 3.69 -5.74 19.01
N GLY A 102 4.99 -5.50 18.81
CA GLY A 102 6.03 -6.50 18.64
C GLY A 102 6.17 -6.98 17.19
N TYR A 103 7.40 -6.91 16.67
CA TYR A 103 7.78 -7.65 15.46
C TYR A 103 8.15 -9.07 15.88
N ASP A 104 7.35 -10.06 15.50
CA ASP A 104 7.78 -11.45 15.59
C ASP A 104 8.46 -11.85 14.26
N GLU A 105 9.56 -12.59 14.32
CA GLU A 105 10.18 -13.23 13.15
C GLU A 105 9.15 -14.03 12.34
N GLN A 106 8.11 -14.57 12.99
CA GLN A 106 6.99 -15.24 12.33
C GLN A 106 6.15 -14.30 11.46
N MET A 107 5.98 -13.02 11.84
CA MET A 107 5.35 -12.00 10.99
C MET A 107 6.23 -11.66 9.80
N GLY A 108 7.55 -11.52 10.03
CA GLY A 108 8.53 -11.35 8.96
C GLY A 108 8.54 -12.50 7.94
N GLN A 109 8.44 -13.72 8.45
CA GLN A 109 8.32 -14.94 7.65
C GLN A 109 6.98 -14.96 6.89
N SER A 110 5.89 -14.54 7.52
CA SER A 110 4.56 -14.46 6.89
C SER A 110 4.53 -13.44 5.74
N VAL A 111 5.18 -12.29 5.89
CA VAL A 111 5.35 -11.30 4.81
C VAL A 111 6.24 -11.86 3.69
N ALA A 112 7.29 -12.61 4.04
CA ALA A 112 8.19 -13.23 3.07
C ALA A 112 7.54 -14.36 2.26
N ASP A 113 6.61 -15.10 2.88
CA ASP A 113 5.93 -16.25 2.30
C ASP A 113 4.62 -15.86 1.58
N ALA A 114 4.23 -14.58 1.61
CA ALA A 114 2.97 -14.08 1.08
C ALA A 114 2.93 -14.06 -0.46
N GLY A 115 2.55 -15.20 -1.03
CA GLY A 115 1.84 -15.23 -2.31
C GLY A 115 0.38 -14.79 -2.11
N SER A 116 0.05 -13.59 -2.59
CA SER A 116 -1.26 -13.12 -3.09
C SER A 116 -2.55 -13.53 -2.35
N GLY A 117 -2.64 -13.35 -1.02
CA GLY A 117 -3.97 -13.21 -0.40
C GLY A 117 -4.12 -13.53 1.09
N GLN A 118 -3.26 -14.36 1.69
CA GLN A 118 -3.48 -14.80 3.08
C GLN A 118 -2.96 -13.80 4.15
N TYR A 119 -2.15 -12.81 3.75
CA TYR A 119 -1.49 -11.90 4.69
C TYR A 119 -1.60 -10.41 4.35
N ALA A 120 -2.57 -10.01 3.52
CA ALA A 120 -2.78 -8.58 3.19
C ALA A 120 -2.98 -7.70 4.43
N CYS A 121 -3.59 -8.23 5.50
CA CYS A 121 -3.69 -7.51 6.77
C CYS A 121 -2.35 -7.32 7.46
N VAL A 122 -1.44 -8.29 7.35
CA VAL A 122 -0.10 -8.20 7.92
C VAL A 122 0.73 -7.21 7.10
N ASP A 123 0.69 -7.30 5.77
CA ASP A 123 1.38 -6.33 4.90
C ASP A 123 0.92 -4.89 5.18
N ALA A 124 -0.40 -4.67 5.28
CA ALA A 124 -0.95 -3.36 5.61
C ALA A 124 -0.54 -2.87 7.00
N PHE A 125 -0.55 -3.75 8.01
CA PHE A 125 -0.10 -3.43 9.36
C PHE A 125 1.39 -3.07 9.41
N VAL A 126 2.22 -3.83 8.72
CA VAL A 126 3.66 -3.58 8.69
C VAL A 126 3.98 -2.28 7.96
N CYS A 127 3.31 -1.99 6.84
CA CYS A 127 3.42 -0.68 6.17
C CYS A 127 3.03 0.47 7.11
N PHE A 128 1.97 0.30 7.93
CA PHE A 128 1.58 1.28 8.94
C PHE A 128 2.67 1.51 10.00
N GLU A 129 3.29 0.45 10.51
CA GLU A 129 4.37 0.56 11.50
C GLU A 129 5.64 1.21 10.91
N ILE A 130 6.01 0.85 9.67
CA ILE A 130 7.12 1.50 8.96
C ILE A 130 6.82 2.99 8.76
N ASN A 131 5.60 3.35 8.34
CA ASN A 131 5.19 4.75 8.21
C ASN A 131 5.32 5.49 9.54
N ARG A 132 4.88 4.89 10.65
CA ARG A 132 4.96 5.47 12.00
C ARG A 132 6.40 5.78 12.40
N ILE A 133 7.35 4.89 12.10
CA ILE A 133 8.77 5.07 12.42
C ILE A 133 9.42 6.11 11.51
N LEU A 134 9.08 6.11 10.23
CA LEU A 134 9.60 7.06 9.25
C LEU A 134 8.99 8.46 9.36
N ASP A 135 7.86 8.61 10.07
CA ASP A 135 7.00 9.80 10.08
C ASP A 135 6.59 10.24 8.66
N ALA A 136 6.34 9.25 7.79
CA ALA A 136 6.09 9.48 6.36
C ALA A 136 4.74 10.17 6.08
N SER A 137 3.82 10.21 7.05
CA SER A 137 2.55 10.94 6.96
C SER A 137 2.66 12.46 7.17
N SER A 138 3.86 12.97 7.47
CA SER A 138 4.13 14.41 7.63
C SER A 138 4.50 15.12 6.32
N PHE A 139 4.62 14.36 5.22
CA PHE A 139 5.03 14.82 3.89
C PHE A 139 3.85 15.11 2.96
#